data_AF-A0A3P7IRI8-F1
#
_entry.id   AF-A0A3P7IRI8-F1
#
_cell.length_a   1.000
_cell.length_b   1.000
_cell.length_c   1.000
_cell.angle_alpha   90.00
_cell.angle_beta   90.00
_cell.angle_gamma   90.00
#
_symmetry.space_group_name_H-M   'P 1'
#
loop_
_entity.id
_entity.type
_entity.pdbx_description
1 polymer ?
#
loop_
_entity_poly.entity_id
_entity_poly.type
_entity_poly.pdbx_seq_one_letter_code
_entity_poly.pdbx_strand_id
1 'polypeptide(L)'
;MNLYTPGNGLFETHVTWEDIEQDMQRELKTKAIFGPNKTAKNIGDGIGFMSRVVLIEPDWQNQDKQLPKQFIVKVRLFQSKHEE
;
A
#
# COMPACT_ATOMS: atom_id res chain seq x y z
N MET A 1 9.70 -9.13 25.40
CA MET A 1 8.62 -9.62 24.51
C MET A 1 8.48 -8.59 23.40
N ASN A 2 8.79 -8.94 22.15
CA ASN A 2 8.59 -8.03 21.03
C ASN A 2 7.21 -8.35 20.42
N LEU A 3 6.26 -7.42 20.56
CA LEU A 3 4.90 -7.57 20.00
C LEU A 3 4.84 -7.24 18.50
N TYR A 4 5.96 -6.79 17.92
CA TYR A 4 6.08 -6.48 16.51
C TYR A 4 6.77 -7.62 15.76
N THR A 5 6.05 -8.17 14.78
CA THR A 5 6.60 -9.11 13.79
C THR A 5 6.66 -8.38 12.45
N PRO A 6 7.86 -8.10 11.91
CA PRO A 6 8.01 -7.56 10.56
C PRO A 6 7.37 -8.50 9.53
N GLY A 7 6.60 -7.94 8.60
CA GLY A 7 6.13 -8.65 7.42
C GLY A 7 7.10 -8.54 6.24
N ASN A 8 6.89 -9.36 5.21
CA ASN A 8 7.71 -9.36 3.99
C ASN A 8 7.20 -8.40 2.90
N GLY A 9 6.18 -7.60 3.21
CA GLY A 9 5.58 -6.62 2.32
C GLY A 9 6.28 -5.27 2.34
N LEU A 10 5.59 -4.25 1.85
CA LEU A 10 6.14 -2.89 1.74
C LEU A 10 6.50 -2.32 3.13
N PHE A 11 7.75 -1.89 3.30
CA PHE A 11 8.27 -1.28 4.53
C PHE A 11 7.99 -2.11 5.80
N GLU A 12 8.28 -3.41 5.74
CA GLU A 12 8.09 -4.39 6.82
C GLU A 12 6.63 -4.60 7.24
N THR A 13 5.68 -4.18 6.40
CA THR A 13 4.26 -4.51 6.60
C THR A 13 3.92 -5.88 6.00
N HIS A 14 2.71 -6.35 6.21
CA HIS A 14 2.18 -7.54 5.54
C HIS A 14 1.46 -7.21 4.22
N VAL A 15 1.44 -5.92 3.81
CA VAL A 15 0.77 -5.45 2.60
C VAL A 15 1.72 -5.55 1.42
N THR A 16 1.30 -6.22 0.35
CA THR A 16 2.08 -6.37 -0.88
C THR A 16 1.68 -5.35 -1.95
N TRP A 17 2.38 -5.37 -3.09
CA TRP A 17 2.00 -4.57 -4.25
C TRP A 17 0.66 -5.02 -4.83
N GLU A 18 0.40 -6.32 -4.83
CA GLU A 18 -0.81 -6.94 -5.34
C GLU A 18 -2.03 -6.52 -4.51
N ASP A 19 -1.90 -6.48 -3.17
CA ASP A 19 -2.96 -6.00 -2.29
C ASP A 19 -3.38 -4.56 -2.65
N ILE A 20 -2.39 -3.67 -2.82
CA ILE A 20 -2.64 -2.27 -3.16
C ILE A 20 -3.23 -2.15 -4.57
N GLU A 21 -2.71 -2.89 -5.55
CA GLU A 21 -3.22 -2.85 -6.92
C GLU A 21 -4.68 -3.29 -6.98
N GLN A 22 -5.02 -4.42 -6.34
CA GLN A 22 -6.38 -4.95 -6.31
C GLN A 22 -7.35 -4.00 -5.62
N ASP A 23 -6.94 -3.40 -4.50
CA ASP A 23 -7.73 -2.39 -3.81
C ASP A 23 -7.96 -1.17 -4.71
N MET A 24 -6.92 -0.63 -5.33
CA MET A 24 -7.05 0.55 -6.19
C MET A 24 -7.86 0.28 -7.46
N GLN A 25 -7.74 -0.91 -8.07
CA GLN A 25 -8.57 -1.32 -9.19
C GLN A 25 -10.06 -1.35 -8.81
N ARG A 26 -10.38 -1.89 -7.62
CA ARG A 26 -11.74 -1.93 -7.08
C ARG A 26 -12.27 -0.53 -6.79
N GLU A 27 -11.52 0.29 -6.04
CA GLU A 27 -11.96 1.62 -5.63
C GLU A 27 -12.09 2.59 -6.81
N LEU A 28 -11.13 2.57 -7.74
CA LEU A 28 -11.15 3.42 -8.94
C LEU A 28 -11.97 2.81 -10.09
N LYS A 29 -12.50 1.60 -9.93
CA LYS A 29 -13.26 0.84 -10.92
C LYS A 29 -12.54 0.74 -12.27
N THR A 30 -11.24 0.46 -12.26
CA THR A 30 -10.37 0.45 -13.43
C THR A 30 -9.82 -0.95 -13.69
N LYS A 31 -9.44 -1.22 -14.94
CA LYS A 31 -8.70 -2.44 -15.32
C LYS A 31 -7.20 -2.16 -15.51
N ALA A 32 -6.76 -0.93 -15.26
CA ALA A 32 -5.35 -0.57 -15.31
C ALA A 32 -4.56 -1.32 -14.24
N ILE A 33 -3.31 -1.65 -14.58
CA ILE A 33 -2.37 -2.34 -13.69
C ILE A 33 -1.20 -1.43 -13.37
N PHE A 34 -0.51 -1.68 -12.27
CA PHE A 34 0.73 -0.98 -11.96
C PHE A 34 1.83 -1.38 -12.94
N GLY A 35 2.65 -0.39 -13.28
CA GLY A 35 3.75 -0.57 -14.23
C GLY A 35 5.01 -1.14 -13.62
N PRO A 36 6.01 -1.44 -14.46
CA PRO A 36 7.32 -1.90 -14.03
C PRO A 36 8.09 -0.83 -13.24
N ASN A 37 7.81 0.47 -13.45
CA ASN A 37 8.50 1.58 -12.77
C ASN A 37 7.73 2.11 -11.55
N LYS A 38 6.80 1.33 -11.01
CA LYS A 38 6.07 1.71 -9.80
C LYS A 38 7.03 1.98 -8.64
N THR A 39 6.77 3.04 -7.88
CA THR A 39 7.62 3.43 -6.74
C THR A 39 6.80 3.51 -5.45
N ALA A 40 7.45 3.19 -4.35
CA ALA A 40 6.91 3.36 -3.00
C ALA A 40 7.90 4.14 -2.16
N LYS A 41 7.44 5.19 -1.48
CA LYS A 41 8.26 5.99 -0.56
C LYS A 41 7.56 6.11 0.78
N ASN A 42 8.21 5.68 1.86
CA ASN A 42 7.72 5.96 3.20
C ASN A 42 7.88 7.46 3.48
N ILE A 43 6.75 8.14 3.68
CA ILE A 43 6.69 9.57 4.00
C ILE A 43 6.23 9.83 5.44
N GLY A 44 5.91 8.78 6.19
CA GLY A 44 5.47 8.84 7.58
C GLY A 44 6.56 8.52 8.60
N ASP A 45 7.82 8.43 8.19
CA ASP A 45 8.92 8.12 9.10
C ASP A 45 9.04 9.19 10.19
N GLY A 46 9.11 8.77 11.45
CA GLY A 46 9.07 9.66 12.63
C GLY A 46 7.73 10.35 12.94
N ILE A 47 6.71 10.24 12.07
CA ILE A 47 5.40 10.92 12.21
C ILE A 47 4.24 9.91 12.34
N GLY A 48 4.46 8.65 11.95
CA GLY A 48 3.48 7.58 11.91
C GLY A 48 3.45 6.73 13.17
N PHE A 49 2.85 7.24 14.26
CA PHE A 49 2.54 6.39 15.41
C PHE A 49 1.66 5.20 14.95
N MET A 50 2.16 3.97 15.11
CA MET A 50 1.49 2.70 14.79
C MET A 50 0.99 2.53 13.34
N SER A 51 1.54 3.28 12.37
CA SER A 51 1.21 3.12 10.96
C SER A 51 2.39 3.43 10.04
N ARG A 52 2.42 2.79 8.87
CA ARG A 52 3.29 3.17 7.76
C ARG A 52 2.48 4.01 6.79
N VAL A 53 3.00 5.19 6.43
CA VAL A 53 2.39 6.09 5.45
C VAL A 53 3.26 6.11 4.22
N VAL A 54 2.73 5.63 3.10
CA VAL A 54 3.47 5.36 1.88
C VAL A 54 2.91 6.18 0.74
N LEU A 55 3.76 6.95 0.07
CA LEU A 55 3.46 7.53 -1.23
C LEU A 55 3.70 6.48 -2.30
N ILE A 56 2.67 6.20 -3.10
CA ILE A 56 2.72 5.26 -4.22
C ILE A 56 2.64 6.04 -5.53
N GLU A 57 3.59 5.78 -6.42
CA GLU A 57 3.53 6.15 -7.83
C GLU A 57 3.31 4.85 -8.63
N PRO A 58 2.09 4.57 -9.08
CA PRO A 58 1.71 3.26 -9.61
C PRO A 58 2.26 2.96 -11.02
N ASP A 59 2.75 3.96 -11.76
CA ASP A 59 3.14 3.81 -13.17
C ASP A 59 2.04 3.13 -14.01
N TRP A 60 0.80 3.59 -13.88
CA TRP A 60 -0.38 2.94 -14.46
C TRP A 60 -0.24 2.60 -15.96
N GLN A 61 -0.48 1.34 -16.29
CA GLN A 61 -0.52 0.81 -17.67
C GLN A 61 -1.95 0.50 -18.10
N ASN A 62 -2.21 0.53 -19.41
CA ASN A 62 -3.52 0.20 -20.02
C ASN A 62 -4.69 1.02 -19.44
N GLN A 63 -4.49 2.32 -19.27
CA GLN A 63 -5.47 3.21 -18.64
C GLN A 63 -6.77 3.29 -19.46
N ASP A 64 -7.90 2.89 -18.85
CA ASP A 64 -9.24 3.03 -19.42
C ASP A 64 -9.91 4.38 -19.10
N LYS A 65 -9.28 5.16 -18.22
CA LYS A 65 -9.74 6.48 -17.75
C LYS A 65 -8.57 7.29 -17.22
N GLN A 66 -8.85 8.55 -16.86
CA GLN A 66 -7.88 9.34 -16.11
C GLN A 66 -7.74 8.81 -14.68
N LEU A 67 -6.53 8.39 -14.31
CA LEU A 67 -6.19 7.83 -13.00
C LEU A 67 -5.24 8.77 -12.24
N PRO A 68 -5.22 8.70 -10.88
CA PRO A 68 -4.28 9.48 -10.08
C PRO A 68 -2.84 9.10 -10.40
N LYS A 69 -1.98 10.09 -10.61
CA LYS A 69 -0.53 9.89 -10.83
C LYS A 69 0.20 9.36 -9.61
N GLN A 70 -0.31 9.67 -8.42
CA GLN A 70 0.23 9.24 -7.14
C GLN A 70 -0.89 9.23 -6.10
N PHE A 71 -0.76 8.42 -5.06
CA PHE A 71 -1.70 8.37 -3.94
C PHE A 71 -1.00 7.93 -2.65
N ILE A 72 -1.63 8.21 -1.50
CA ILE A 72 -1.12 7.81 -0.19
C ILE A 72 -1.83 6.54 0.28
N VAL A 73 -1.05 5.56 0.69
CA VAL A 73 -1.51 4.37 1.42
C VAL A 73 -1.10 4.48 2.87
N LYS A 74 -2.06 4.28 3.78
CA LYS A 74 -1.82 4.23 5.23
C LYS A 74 -2.05 2.82 5.74
N VAL A 75 -0.98 2.11 6.05
CA VAL A 75 -1.01 0.74 6.58
C VAL A 75 -0.95 0.79 8.11
N ARG A 76 -1.93 0.18 8.79
CA ARG A 76 -1.91 0.05 10.25
C ARG A 76 -1.03 -1.13 10.66
N LEU A 77 -0.21 -0.98 11.70
CA LEU A 77 0.70 -2.03 12.17
C LEU A 77 0.06 -3.01 13.18
N PHE A 78 -1.21 -2.81 13.56
CA PHE A 78 -1.96 -3.69 14.47
C PHE A 78 -3.07 -4.44 13.73
N GLN A 79 -3.01 -5.78 13.77
CA GLN A 79 -4.19 -6.64 13.69
C GLN A 79 -4.03 -7.78 14.70
N SER A 80 -4.48 -7.60 15.94
CA SER A 80 -4.90 -8.75 16.75
C SER A 80 -6.34 -9.06 16.34
N LYS A 81 -6.55 -10.08 15.51
CA LYS A 81 -7.81 -10.81 15.59
C LYS A 81 -7.61 -11.89 16.63
N HIS A 82 -8.09 -11.64 17.86
CA HIS A 82 -8.54 -12.74 18.69
C HIS A 82 -9.82 -13.25 18.03
N GLU A 83 -9.74 -14.41 17.38
CA GLU A 83 -10.90 -15.26 17.17
C GLU A 83 -10.94 -16.21 18.38
N GLU A 84 -12.05 -16.14 19.15
CA GLU A 84 -12.40 -17.09 20.21
C GLU A 84 -12.93 -18.41 19.60
#